data_AF-A0A0C2GKG1-F1
#
_entry.id   AF-A0A0C2GKG1-F1
#
_cell.length_a   1.000
_cell.length_b   1.000
_cell.length_c   1.000
_cell.angle_alpha   90.00
_cell.angle_beta   90.00
_cell.angle_gamma   90.00
#
_symmetry.space_group_name_H-M   'P 1'
#
loop_
_entity.id
_entity.type
_entity.pdbx_description
1 polymer ?
#
loop_
_entity_poly.entity_id
_entity_poly.type
_entity_poly.pdbx_seq_one_letter_code
_entity_poly.pdbx_strand_id
1 'polypeptide(L)'
;MLYIGQLSEEIGTLVELSDPEHSLIHERSKKCAEKDAKSFDPERYLLDFLDPEDGLRHAIESEFDLPLDVDAKDRQRLKDFPKKKLPKLSQEEQRLVALSLIDIVFAFAYDSRINDWEMCCETGWNIVKLAPSLTFLCQWKSADEAFAGAVRRSLCYPLYRNWELSMKVVEDTKHIIRKGRSALLHVLTKVHGVLISSGEFRYLYNDLFITDYCLWIQYVDDAVLKKLQKEVADVELQKSDVGLDLEDLELEGQMAALKVKEPQQLDSDDEPEDLAVFLSREVERQFKSEPSALDAALCERRYRGTTS
;
A
#
# COMPACT_ATOMS: atom_id res chain seq x y z
N MET A 1 5.20 -9.81 -21.52
CA MET A 1 4.33 -10.08 -20.36
C MET A 1 3.71 -11.48 -20.38
N LEU A 2 3.83 -12.25 -21.48
CA LEU A 2 3.24 -13.58 -21.78
C LEU A 2 3.36 -14.76 -20.77
N TYR A 3 3.79 -14.57 -19.53
CA TYR A 3 4.15 -15.69 -18.63
C TYR A 3 3.42 -15.69 -17.28
N ILE A 4 2.82 -14.58 -16.82
CA ILE A 4 2.30 -14.49 -15.44
C ILE A 4 0.95 -15.20 -15.33
N GLY A 5 0.09 -15.10 -16.35
CA GLY A 5 -1.19 -15.81 -16.37
C GLY A 5 -1.01 -17.33 -16.40
N GLN A 6 -0.02 -17.83 -17.12
CA GLN A 6 0.27 -19.27 -17.23
C GLN A 6 0.81 -19.87 -15.94
N LEU A 7 1.61 -19.11 -15.19
CA LEU A 7 2.10 -19.52 -13.88
C LEU A 7 0.94 -19.66 -12.86
N SER A 8 -0.13 -18.88 -13.00
CA SER A 8 -1.22 -18.90 -12.01
C SER A 8 -1.89 -20.27 -11.80
N GLU A 9 -1.88 -21.13 -12.82
CA GLU A 9 -2.40 -22.50 -12.74
C GLU A 9 -1.49 -23.46 -11.96
N GLU A 10 -0.18 -23.18 -11.90
CA GLU A 10 0.84 -24.04 -11.26
C GLU A 10 1.21 -23.60 -9.84
N ILE A 11 1.21 -22.30 -9.56
CA ILE A 11 1.69 -21.71 -8.29
C ILE A 11 0.61 -20.95 -7.50
N GLY A 12 -0.64 -20.94 -7.99
CA GLY A 12 -1.74 -20.17 -7.41
C GLY A 12 -1.72 -18.68 -7.80
N THR A 13 -2.47 -17.86 -7.08
CA THR A 13 -2.66 -16.43 -7.40
C THR A 13 -1.45 -15.60 -6.97
N LEU A 14 -0.38 -15.61 -7.78
CA LEU A 14 0.80 -14.76 -7.55
C LEU A 14 0.42 -13.28 -7.57
N VAL A 15 -0.27 -12.83 -8.63
CA VAL A 15 -0.77 -11.46 -8.81
C VAL A 15 -2.29 -11.40 -8.61
N GLU A 16 -2.80 -10.26 -8.17
CA GLU A 16 -4.21 -10.06 -7.85
C GLU A 16 -5.07 -9.61 -9.02
N LEU A 17 -4.43 -9.28 -10.15
CA LEU A 17 -5.08 -8.92 -11.40
C LEU A 17 -5.64 -10.17 -12.09
N SER A 18 -6.95 -10.23 -12.33
CA SER A 18 -7.61 -11.45 -12.81
C SER A 18 -7.18 -11.92 -14.21
N ASP A 19 -6.82 -10.99 -15.11
CA ASP A 19 -6.32 -11.31 -16.46
C ASP A 19 -5.11 -10.43 -16.80
N PRO A 20 -3.90 -10.78 -16.30
CA PRO A 20 -2.70 -9.95 -16.47
C PRO A 20 -2.25 -9.78 -17.92
N GLU A 21 -2.56 -10.77 -18.78
CA GLU A 21 -2.07 -10.82 -20.17
C GLU A 21 -2.86 -9.90 -21.09
N HIS A 22 -4.18 -9.80 -20.89
CA HIS A 22 -5.05 -8.98 -21.75
C HIS A 22 -5.47 -7.66 -21.11
N SER A 23 -5.19 -7.44 -19.82
CA SER A 23 -5.47 -6.17 -19.16
C SER A 23 -4.48 -5.07 -19.59
N LEU A 24 -5.02 -4.00 -20.16
CA LEU A 24 -4.25 -2.83 -20.60
C LEU A 24 -3.59 -2.12 -19.42
N ILE A 25 -2.32 -1.72 -19.56
CA ILE A 25 -1.52 -1.12 -18.48
C ILE A 25 -2.22 0.08 -17.83
N HIS A 26 -2.79 0.97 -18.64
CA HIS A 26 -3.44 2.20 -18.15
C HIS A 26 -4.77 1.96 -17.41
N GLU A 27 -5.35 0.75 -17.50
CA GLU A 27 -6.56 0.38 -16.76
C GLU A 27 -6.25 -0.27 -15.40
N ARG A 28 -5.02 -0.73 -15.18
CA ARG A 28 -4.67 -1.56 -14.02
C ARG A 28 -4.78 -0.80 -12.70
N SER A 29 -4.39 0.47 -12.67
CA SER A 29 -4.53 1.32 -11.47
C SER A 29 -6.00 1.53 -11.10
N LYS A 30 -6.88 1.71 -12.09
CA LYS A 30 -8.32 1.78 -11.88
C LYS A 30 -8.88 0.45 -11.34
N LYS A 31 -8.53 -0.68 -11.96
CA LYS A 31 -8.94 -2.02 -11.50
C LYS A 31 -8.44 -2.33 -10.09
N CYS A 32 -7.24 -1.86 -9.73
CA CYS A 32 -6.69 -1.92 -8.38
C CYS A 32 -7.58 -1.14 -7.41
N ALA A 33 -7.83 0.14 -7.68
CA ALA A 33 -8.67 0.99 -6.83
C ALA A 33 -10.10 0.43 -6.67
N GLU A 34 -10.71 -0.11 -7.73
CA GLU A 34 -12.03 -0.76 -7.66
C GLU A 34 -12.03 -2.01 -6.77
N LYS A 35 -10.95 -2.81 -6.79
CA LYS A 35 -10.82 -3.96 -5.89
C LYS A 35 -10.58 -3.52 -4.45
N ASP A 36 -9.74 -2.52 -4.25
CA ASP A 36 -9.40 -1.97 -2.95
C ASP A 36 -10.66 -1.43 -2.26
N ALA A 37 -11.48 -0.65 -2.97
CA ALA A 37 -12.75 -0.12 -2.47
C ALA A 37 -13.72 -1.22 -2.06
N LYS A 38 -13.79 -2.33 -2.82
CA LYS A 38 -14.61 -3.51 -2.45
C LYS A 38 -14.05 -4.30 -1.27
N SER A 39 -12.75 -4.19 -1.02
CA SER A 39 -12.06 -4.88 0.07
C SER A 39 -11.99 -4.05 1.34
N PHE A 40 -12.27 -2.74 1.25
CA PHE A 40 -12.28 -1.85 2.39
C PHE A 40 -13.37 -2.25 3.36
N ASP A 41 -13.00 -2.29 4.64
CA ASP A 41 -13.88 -2.68 5.74
C ASP A 41 -14.00 -1.48 6.68
N PRO A 42 -15.12 -0.74 6.62
CA PRO A 42 -15.33 0.46 7.42
C PRO A 42 -15.30 0.18 8.94
N GLU A 43 -15.82 -0.97 9.38
CA GLU A 43 -15.85 -1.32 10.80
C GLU A 43 -14.43 -1.54 11.31
N ARG A 44 -13.64 -2.33 10.57
CA ARG A 44 -12.25 -2.57 10.94
C ARG A 44 -11.41 -1.29 10.94
N TYR A 45 -11.61 -0.40 9.96
CA TYR A 45 -10.95 0.90 9.94
C TYR A 45 -11.33 1.76 11.16
N LEU A 46 -12.63 1.82 11.49
CA LEU A 46 -13.11 2.62 12.61
C LEU A 46 -12.62 2.12 13.97
N LEU A 47 -12.39 0.82 14.13
CA LEU A 47 -11.75 0.28 15.35
C LEU A 47 -10.35 0.86 15.53
N ASP A 48 -9.50 0.78 14.51
CA ASP A 48 -8.13 1.33 14.54
C ASP A 48 -8.09 2.88 14.64
N PHE A 49 -9.19 3.55 14.31
CA PHE A 49 -9.33 5.00 14.42
C PHE A 49 -9.81 5.45 15.80
N LEU A 50 -10.86 4.82 16.34
CA LEU A 50 -11.52 5.25 17.58
C LEU A 50 -10.86 4.68 18.83
N ASP A 51 -10.34 3.46 18.76
CA ASP A 51 -9.67 2.79 19.87
C ASP A 51 -8.40 2.06 19.40
N PRO A 52 -7.36 2.82 19.01
CA PRO A 52 -6.14 2.24 18.49
C PRO A 52 -5.43 1.40 19.56
N GLU A 53 -5.07 0.16 19.22
CA GLU A 53 -4.26 -0.71 20.07
C GLU A 53 -2.89 -0.07 20.38
N ASP A 54 -2.27 -0.45 21.50
CA ASP A 54 -0.98 0.12 21.93
C ASP A 54 0.13 -0.09 20.91
N GLY A 55 0.12 -1.22 20.18
CA GLY A 55 1.06 -1.50 19.10
C GLY A 55 0.92 -0.52 17.93
N LEU A 56 -0.31 -0.13 17.58
CA LEU A 56 -0.59 0.89 16.58
C LEU A 56 -0.13 2.28 17.04
N ARG A 57 -0.46 2.66 18.28
CA ARG A 57 0.00 3.93 18.87
C ARG A 57 1.53 4.03 18.84
N HIS A 58 2.19 2.97 19.29
CA HIS A 58 3.65 2.87 19.25
C HIS A 58 4.18 3.01 17.81
N ALA A 59 3.61 2.29 16.84
CA ALA A 59 4.01 2.40 15.44
C ALA A 59 3.87 3.83 14.88
N ILE A 60 2.87 4.61 15.31
CA ILE A 60 2.67 6.01 14.90
C ILE A 60 3.69 6.94 15.55
N GLU A 61 3.96 6.74 16.83
CA GLU A 61 4.79 7.62 17.66
C GLU A 61 6.30 7.37 17.49
N SER A 62 6.70 6.14 17.16
CA SER A 62 8.10 5.75 17.02
C SER A 62 8.83 6.57 15.95
N GLU A 63 10.06 6.97 16.29
CA GLU A 63 10.96 7.62 15.35
C GLU A 63 11.43 6.64 14.27
N PHE A 64 11.79 7.18 13.11
CA PHE A 64 12.37 6.37 12.04
C PHE A 64 13.75 5.86 12.46
N ASP A 65 13.90 4.54 12.60
CA ASP A 65 15.15 3.89 13.01
C ASP A 65 15.62 2.78 12.06
N LEU A 66 15.22 2.86 10.79
CA LEU A 66 15.68 1.91 9.79
C LEU A 66 17.10 2.25 9.32
N PRO A 67 18.08 1.33 9.44
CA PRO A 67 19.40 1.51 8.84
C PRO A 67 19.29 1.51 7.31
N LEU A 68 19.90 2.50 6.65
CA LEU A 68 19.81 2.66 5.19
C LEU A 68 21.14 2.45 4.45
N ASP A 69 22.20 2.15 5.19
CA ASP A 69 23.51 1.88 4.61
C ASP A 69 23.61 0.44 4.11
N VAL A 70 24.16 0.28 2.91
CA VAL A 70 24.40 -1.04 2.31
C VAL A 70 25.29 -1.87 3.24
N ASP A 71 24.76 -2.99 3.69
CA ASP A 71 25.40 -3.86 4.67
C ASP A 71 26.13 -5.06 4.00
N ALA A 72 26.70 -5.93 4.83
CA ALA A 72 27.42 -7.11 4.34
C ALA A 72 26.49 -8.16 3.69
N LYS A 73 25.26 -8.30 4.18
CA LYS A 73 24.25 -9.22 3.62
C LYS A 73 23.82 -8.73 2.24
N ASP A 74 23.70 -7.42 2.05
CA ASP A 74 23.37 -6.84 0.75
C ASP A 74 24.48 -7.11 -0.26
N ARG A 75 25.73 -6.82 0.11
CA ARG A 75 26.89 -7.10 -0.74
C ARG A 75 27.00 -8.58 -1.10
N GLN A 76 26.68 -9.47 -0.17
CA GLN A 76 26.68 -10.90 -0.47
C GLN A 76 25.60 -11.25 -1.49
N ARG A 77 24.37 -10.77 -1.28
CA ARG A 77 23.25 -11.03 -2.19
C ARG A 77 23.50 -10.48 -3.60
N LEU A 78 24.03 -9.26 -3.71
CA LEU A 78 24.33 -8.62 -4.99
C LEU A 78 25.40 -9.36 -5.80
N LYS A 79 26.28 -10.16 -5.17
CA LYS A 79 27.25 -11.00 -5.90
C LYS A 79 26.59 -12.17 -6.62
N ASP A 80 25.49 -12.66 -6.07
CA ASP A 80 24.78 -13.83 -6.59
C ASP A 80 23.82 -13.45 -7.73
N PHE A 81 23.67 -12.15 -8.01
CA PHE A 81 22.75 -11.66 -9.03
C PHE A 81 23.23 -12.04 -10.44
N PRO A 82 22.28 -12.40 -11.33
CA PRO A 82 22.61 -12.75 -12.69
C PRO A 82 23.22 -11.55 -13.41
N LYS A 83 24.23 -11.82 -14.26
CA LYS A 83 24.75 -10.82 -15.20
C LYS A 83 23.76 -10.63 -16.35
N LYS A 84 22.66 -9.94 -16.07
CA LYS A 84 21.58 -9.65 -17.02
C LYS A 84 21.80 -8.27 -17.64
N LYS A 85 21.68 -8.18 -18.97
CA LYS A 85 21.59 -6.90 -19.66
C LYS A 85 20.14 -6.43 -19.61
N LEU A 86 19.90 -5.33 -18.90
CA LEU A 86 18.59 -4.70 -18.86
C LEU A 86 18.27 -4.04 -20.21
N PRO A 87 16.97 -3.96 -20.59
CA PRO A 87 16.56 -3.25 -21.79
C PRO A 87 16.95 -1.76 -21.72
N LYS A 88 17.26 -1.16 -22.87
CA LYS A 88 17.47 0.28 -22.96
C LYS A 88 16.11 0.98 -22.90
N LEU A 89 15.90 1.76 -21.86
CA LEU A 89 14.68 2.54 -21.66
C LEU A 89 14.93 4.01 -22.03
N SER A 90 13.92 4.64 -22.62
CA SER A 90 13.84 6.09 -22.81
C SER A 90 13.76 6.83 -21.46
N GLN A 91 14.02 8.14 -21.45
CA GLN A 91 13.97 8.93 -20.21
C GLN A 91 12.58 8.89 -19.54
N GLU A 92 11.50 8.80 -20.32
CA GLU A 92 10.15 8.69 -19.76
C GLU A 92 9.89 7.31 -19.15
N GLU A 93 10.30 6.24 -19.83
CA GLU A 93 10.20 4.88 -19.26
C GLU A 93 11.04 4.74 -17.98
N GLN A 94 12.22 5.35 -17.93
CA GLN A 94 13.05 5.42 -16.72
C GLN A 94 12.31 6.11 -15.56
N ARG A 95 11.57 7.20 -15.85
CA ARG A 95 10.74 7.88 -14.86
C ARG A 95 9.59 7.00 -14.39
N LEU A 96 8.89 6.31 -15.28
CA LEU A 96 7.80 5.40 -14.92
C LEU A 96 8.27 4.24 -14.04
N VAL A 97 9.47 3.69 -14.32
CA VAL A 97 10.14 2.70 -13.44
C VAL A 97 10.57 3.31 -12.11
N ALA A 98 10.95 4.58 -12.07
CA ALA A 98 11.28 5.25 -10.80
C ALA A 98 10.04 5.45 -9.92
N LEU A 99 8.87 5.72 -10.51
CA LEU A 99 7.62 5.93 -9.76
C LEU A 99 7.13 4.66 -9.04
N SER A 100 7.37 3.48 -9.58
CA SER A 100 7.08 2.20 -8.89
C SER A 100 8.02 1.90 -7.73
N LEU A 101 9.09 2.68 -7.51
CA LEU A 101 9.82 2.58 -6.25
C LEU A 101 8.99 3.13 -5.07
N ILE A 102 8.03 4.02 -5.32
CA ILE A 102 7.27 4.68 -4.26
C ILE A 102 6.43 3.66 -3.50
N ASP A 103 5.63 2.85 -4.19
CA ASP A 103 4.76 1.87 -3.53
C ASP A 103 5.53 0.66 -2.98
N ILE A 104 6.61 0.23 -3.64
CA ILE A 104 7.50 -0.83 -3.13
C ILE A 104 8.20 -0.38 -1.84
N VAL A 105 8.76 0.83 -1.80
CA VAL A 105 9.44 1.37 -0.62
C VAL A 105 8.42 1.68 0.48
N PHE A 106 7.25 2.21 0.14
CA PHE A 106 6.14 2.41 1.09
C PHE A 106 5.74 1.10 1.75
N ALA A 107 5.54 0.03 0.97
CA ALA A 107 5.16 -1.27 1.49
C ALA A 107 6.21 -1.83 2.46
N PHE A 108 7.49 -1.65 2.16
CA PHE A 108 8.60 -2.03 3.03
C PHE A 108 8.66 -1.18 4.32
N ALA A 109 8.52 0.14 4.19
CA ALA A 109 8.53 1.06 5.34
C ALA A 109 7.32 0.83 6.26
N TYR A 110 6.16 0.53 5.68
CA TYR A 110 4.94 0.17 6.41
C TYR A 110 5.19 -1.06 7.28
N ASP A 111 5.64 -2.15 6.67
CA ASP A 111 5.91 -3.39 7.38
C ASP A 111 6.99 -3.20 8.46
N SER A 112 8.05 -2.47 8.14
CA SER A 112 9.11 -2.17 9.10
C SER A 112 8.56 -1.43 10.33
N ARG A 113 7.73 -0.39 10.12
CA ARG A 113 7.20 0.42 11.22
C ARG A 113 6.27 -0.38 12.15
N ILE A 114 5.40 -1.22 11.61
CA ILE A 114 4.46 -2.01 12.44
C ILE A 114 5.12 -3.19 13.15
N ASN A 115 6.32 -3.59 12.72
CA ASN A 115 7.11 -4.66 13.31
C ASN A 115 8.34 -4.14 14.08
N ASP A 116 8.33 -2.88 14.53
CA ASP A 116 9.42 -2.26 15.28
C ASP A 116 10.80 -2.42 14.61
N TRP A 117 10.81 -2.17 13.30
CA TRP A 117 11.99 -2.22 12.42
C TRP A 117 12.64 -3.60 12.27
N GLU A 118 11.96 -4.65 12.73
CA GLU A 118 12.32 -6.05 12.53
C GLU A 118 11.44 -6.74 11.48
N MET A 119 11.93 -7.86 10.93
CA MET A 119 11.19 -8.65 9.94
C MET A 119 10.56 -9.87 10.61
N CYS A 120 9.33 -10.22 10.21
CA CYS A 120 8.60 -11.37 10.71
C CYS A 120 8.12 -12.29 9.56
N CYS A 121 7.32 -13.31 9.87
CA CYS A 121 6.79 -14.24 8.86
C CYS A 121 5.80 -13.58 7.90
N GLU A 122 5.13 -12.50 8.32
CA GLU A 122 4.14 -11.77 7.51
C GLU A 122 4.75 -10.68 6.62
N THR A 123 6.03 -10.31 6.85
CA THR A 123 6.72 -9.25 6.11
C THR A 123 6.60 -9.41 4.60
N GLY A 124 6.81 -10.63 4.07
CA GLY A 124 6.68 -10.88 2.64
C GLY A 124 5.26 -10.75 2.12
N TRP A 125 4.25 -11.10 2.92
CA TRP A 125 2.84 -10.91 2.55
C TRP A 125 2.51 -9.42 2.54
N ASN A 126 2.84 -8.68 3.59
CA ASN A 126 2.58 -7.23 3.69
C ASN A 126 3.22 -6.45 2.54
N ILE A 127 4.50 -6.70 2.24
CA ILE A 127 5.21 -5.97 1.18
C ILE A 127 4.53 -6.19 -0.18
N VAL A 128 4.25 -7.44 -0.53
CA VAL A 128 3.58 -7.77 -1.79
C VAL A 128 2.18 -7.17 -1.81
N LYS A 129 1.43 -7.35 -0.73
CA LYS A 129 0.06 -6.88 -0.62
C LYS A 129 -0.04 -5.37 -0.76
N LEU A 130 0.91 -4.60 -0.21
CA LEU A 130 0.84 -3.13 -0.22
C LEU A 130 1.46 -2.46 -1.45
N ALA A 131 2.12 -3.22 -2.34
CA ALA A 131 2.73 -2.69 -3.56
C ALA A 131 1.92 -3.03 -4.83
N PRO A 132 1.01 -2.15 -5.32
CA PRO A 132 0.26 -2.38 -6.55
C PRO A 132 1.13 -2.62 -7.80
N SER A 133 2.33 -2.04 -7.88
CA SER A 133 3.26 -2.33 -8.97
C SER A 133 3.68 -3.81 -9.01
N LEU A 134 3.62 -4.54 -7.89
CA LEU A 134 3.87 -5.96 -7.82
C LEU A 134 2.58 -6.79 -8.02
N THR A 135 1.52 -6.49 -7.27
CA THR A 135 0.29 -7.32 -7.25
C THR A 135 -0.69 -7.02 -8.36
N PHE A 136 -0.74 -5.78 -8.84
CA PHE A 136 -1.66 -5.34 -9.90
C PHE A 136 -0.95 -4.92 -11.18
N LEU A 137 0.39 -4.95 -11.18
CA LEU A 137 1.22 -4.53 -12.30
C LEU A 137 0.92 -3.08 -12.73
N CYS A 138 0.65 -2.23 -11.74
CA CYS A 138 0.36 -0.81 -11.93
C CYS A 138 1.59 -0.06 -12.46
N GLN A 139 1.33 0.86 -13.38
CA GLN A 139 2.27 1.87 -13.83
C GLN A 139 1.70 3.25 -13.48
N TRP A 140 2.41 3.98 -12.63
CA TRP A 140 1.96 5.27 -12.09
C TRP A 140 2.32 6.42 -13.03
N LYS A 141 1.48 7.46 -13.10
CA LYS A 141 1.75 8.66 -13.91
C LYS A 141 2.39 9.79 -13.09
N SER A 142 2.13 9.80 -11.79
CA SER A 142 2.67 10.76 -10.82
C SER A 142 3.01 10.08 -9.49
N ALA A 143 3.75 10.79 -8.64
CA ALA A 143 4.03 10.37 -7.28
C ALA A 143 2.75 10.35 -6.42
N ASP A 144 1.83 11.30 -6.62
CA ASP A 144 0.54 11.35 -5.92
C ASP A 144 -0.29 10.08 -6.16
N GLU A 145 -0.41 9.65 -7.42
CA GLU A 145 -1.14 8.42 -7.76
C GLU A 145 -0.51 7.18 -7.09
N ALA A 146 0.83 7.12 -7.05
CA ALA A 146 1.55 6.00 -6.44
C ALA A 146 1.34 5.94 -4.92
N PHE A 147 1.48 7.09 -4.23
CA PHE A 147 1.21 7.16 -2.80
C PHE A 147 -0.27 6.91 -2.48
N ALA A 148 -1.21 7.51 -3.21
CA ALA A 148 -2.63 7.27 -3.00
C ALA A 148 -2.99 5.79 -3.21
N GLY A 149 -2.36 5.12 -4.19
CA GLY A 149 -2.47 3.69 -4.41
C GLY A 149 -1.99 2.86 -3.22
N ALA A 150 -0.79 3.15 -2.72
CA ALA A 150 -0.20 2.41 -1.61
C ALA A 150 -0.94 2.66 -0.28
N VAL A 151 -1.30 3.91 0.01
CA VAL A 151 -2.08 4.32 1.20
C VAL A 151 -3.47 3.70 1.18
N ARG A 152 -4.18 3.71 0.05
CA ARG A 152 -5.49 3.04 -0.03
C ARG A 152 -5.38 1.58 0.41
N ARG A 153 -4.33 0.87 -0.02
CA ARG A 153 -4.13 -0.55 0.34
C ARG A 153 -3.71 -0.75 1.79
N SER A 154 -2.97 0.18 2.40
CA SER A 154 -2.67 0.11 3.85
C SER A 154 -3.92 0.28 4.72
N LEU A 155 -4.98 0.88 4.19
CA LEU A 155 -6.27 1.01 4.87
C LEU A 155 -7.21 -0.16 4.62
N CYS A 156 -6.92 -1.05 3.67
CA CYS A 156 -7.79 -2.17 3.33
C CYS A 156 -7.31 -3.52 3.87
N TYR A 157 -6.00 -3.77 3.89
CA TYR A 157 -5.47 -5.14 3.99
C TYR A 157 -4.70 -5.49 5.27
N PRO A 158 -3.73 -4.69 5.73
CA PRO A 158 -2.84 -5.12 6.81
C PRO A 158 -3.54 -5.15 8.17
N LEU A 159 -2.78 -5.57 9.20
CA LEU A 159 -3.23 -5.68 10.58
C LEU A 159 -3.81 -4.37 11.12
N TYR A 160 -3.03 -3.29 11.02
CA TYR A 160 -3.47 -1.95 11.37
C TYR A 160 -3.93 -1.22 10.10
N ARG A 161 -5.05 -0.51 10.16
CA ARG A 161 -5.67 0.22 9.05
C ARG A 161 -6.00 1.62 9.50
N ASN A 162 -4.97 2.46 9.56
CA ASN A 162 -5.07 3.79 10.15
C ASN A 162 -4.45 4.86 9.24
N TRP A 163 -5.14 5.99 9.10
CA TRP A 163 -4.71 7.10 8.25
C TRP A 163 -3.41 7.74 8.75
N GLU A 164 -3.29 8.00 10.06
CA GLU A 164 -2.12 8.65 10.64
C GLU A 164 -0.87 7.78 10.50
N LEU A 165 -0.98 6.48 10.77
CA LEU A 165 0.09 5.52 10.49
C LEU A 165 0.50 5.57 9.01
N SER A 166 -0.46 5.57 8.10
CA SER A 166 -0.17 5.63 6.66
C SER A 166 0.56 6.91 6.28
N MET A 167 0.22 8.07 6.87
CA MET A 167 0.92 9.33 6.65
C MET A 167 2.35 9.32 7.23
N LYS A 168 2.58 8.69 8.39
CA LYS A 168 3.94 8.48 8.91
C LYS A 168 4.79 7.68 7.91
N VAL A 169 4.23 6.64 7.32
CA VAL A 169 4.92 5.80 6.32
C VAL A 169 5.16 6.56 5.01
N VAL A 170 4.28 7.49 4.61
CA VAL A 170 4.55 8.41 3.50
C VAL A 170 5.81 9.23 3.78
N GLU A 171 5.93 9.80 4.99
CA GLU A 171 7.12 10.58 5.36
C GLU A 171 8.39 9.72 5.45
N ASP A 172 8.30 8.48 5.94
CA ASP A 172 9.41 7.53 5.93
C ASP A 172 9.86 7.20 4.49
N THR A 173 8.89 6.99 3.59
CA THR A 173 9.14 6.70 2.18
C THR A 173 9.84 7.88 1.51
N LYS A 174 9.35 9.11 1.74
CA LYS A 174 10.02 10.35 1.31
C LYS A 174 11.44 10.42 1.85
N HIS A 175 11.65 10.09 3.13
CA HIS A 175 12.97 10.08 3.75
C HIS A 175 13.93 9.09 3.06
N ILE A 176 13.50 7.86 2.83
CA ILE A 176 14.30 6.82 2.16
C ILE A 176 14.66 7.25 0.74
N ILE A 177 13.70 7.73 -0.05
CA ILE A 177 13.93 8.18 -1.44
C ILE A 177 14.91 9.36 -1.47
N ARG A 178 14.79 10.30 -0.51
CA ARG A 178 15.70 11.44 -0.37
C ARG A 178 17.14 11.03 -0.07
N LYS A 179 17.38 9.94 0.67
CA LYS A 179 18.73 9.39 0.92
C LYS A 179 19.39 8.86 -0.36
N GLY A 180 18.60 8.52 -1.37
CA GLY A 180 19.05 8.27 -2.74
C GLY A 180 19.48 6.84 -3.01
N ARG A 181 20.28 6.66 -4.07
CA ARG A 181 20.59 5.35 -4.70
C ARG A 181 20.97 4.26 -3.71
N SER A 182 21.91 4.52 -2.80
CA SER A 182 22.42 3.50 -1.87
C SER A 182 21.35 3.00 -0.91
N ALA A 183 20.51 3.91 -0.38
CA ALA A 183 19.41 3.57 0.50
C ALA A 183 18.31 2.78 -0.23
N LEU A 184 17.97 3.18 -1.46
CA LEU A 184 17.02 2.46 -2.30
C LEU A 184 17.54 1.05 -2.65
N LEU A 185 18.82 0.92 -2.99
CA LEU A 185 19.44 -0.38 -3.23
C LEU A 185 19.42 -1.25 -1.98
N HIS A 186 19.72 -0.68 -0.80
CA HIS A 186 19.62 -1.38 0.48
C HIS A 186 18.21 -1.94 0.70
N VAL A 187 17.19 -1.08 0.62
CA VAL A 187 15.77 -1.47 0.79
C VAL A 187 15.36 -2.55 -0.21
N LEU A 188 15.65 -2.38 -1.50
CA LEU A 188 15.33 -3.39 -2.51
C LEU A 188 16.04 -4.74 -2.24
N THR A 189 17.26 -4.69 -1.71
CA THR A 189 18.03 -5.89 -1.37
C THR A 189 17.47 -6.59 -0.11
N LYS A 190 16.88 -5.83 0.82
CA LYS A 190 16.12 -6.36 1.96
C LYS A 190 14.81 -7.01 1.50
N VAL A 191 14.02 -6.31 0.68
CA VAL A 191 12.81 -6.85 0.04
C VAL A 191 13.13 -8.16 -0.68
N HIS A 192 14.21 -8.18 -1.48
CA HIS A 192 14.63 -9.39 -2.18
C HIS A 192 14.93 -10.54 -1.20
N GLY A 193 15.63 -10.25 -0.09
CA GLY A 193 15.93 -11.24 0.94
C GLY A 193 14.68 -11.84 1.57
N VAL A 194 13.72 -10.99 1.95
CA VAL A 194 12.43 -11.38 2.52
C VAL A 194 11.69 -12.33 1.59
N LEU A 195 11.56 -11.96 0.32
CA LEU A 195 10.74 -12.73 -0.63
C LEU A 195 11.27 -14.14 -0.87
N ILE A 196 12.58 -14.40 -0.65
CA ILE A 196 13.14 -15.76 -0.67
C ILE A 196 12.60 -16.60 0.50
N SER A 197 12.54 -16.02 1.70
CA SER A 197 12.20 -16.75 2.94
C SER A 197 10.70 -16.74 3.29
N SER A 198 9.86 -16.00 2.55
CA SER A 198 8.45 -15.73 2.91
C SER A 198 7.44 -16.78 2.41
N GLY A 199 7.89 -17.92 1.88
CA GLY A 199 7.01 -19.00 1.40
C GLY A 199 6.12 -18.61 0.20
N GLU A 200 5.11 -19.45 -0.09
CA GLU A 200 4.05 -19.24 -1.09
C GLU A 200 4.55 -18.74 -2.46
N PHE A 201 5.69 -19.25 -2.93
CA PHE A 201 6.30 -18.86 -4.21
C PHE A 201 6.61 -17.36 -4.36
N ARG A 202 6.64 -16.59 -3.26
CA ARG A 202 6.95 -15.15 -3.28
C ARG A 202 8.31 -14.82 -3.87
N TYR A 203 9.26 -15.76 -3.85
CA TYR A 203 10.56 -15.60 -4.47
C TYR A 203 10.46 -15.27 -5.98
N LEU A 204 9.36 -15.64 -6.64
CA LEU A 204 9.12 -15.31 -8.05
C LEU A 204 9.00 -13.81 -8.30
N TYR A 205 8.59 -13.02 -7.31
CA TYR A 205 8.65 -11.57 -7.40
C TYR A 205 10.08 -11.05 -7.57
N ASN A 206 11.08 -11.78 -7.06
CA ASN A 206 12.48 -11.43 -7.29
C ASN A 206 12.87 -11.63 -8.76
N ASP A 207 12.45 -12.74 -9.36
CA ASP A 207 12.76 -13.06 -10.75
C ASP A 207 12.02 -12.14 -11.73
N LEU A 208 10.77 -11.79 -11.40
CA LEU A 208 9.92 -10.95 -12.24
C LEU A 208 10.24 -9.45 -12.11
N PHE A 209 10.61 -8.98 -10.90
CA PHE A 209 10.68 -7.56 -10.60
C PHE A 209 11.92 -7.16 -9.80
N ILE A 210 12.09 -7.66 -8.57
CA ILE A 210 12.99 -7.05 -7.59
C ILE A 210 14.46 -7.14 -8.02
N THR A 211 14.88 -8.26 -8.64
CA THR A 211 16.24 -8.40 -9.18
C THR A 211 16.53 -7.32 -10.22
N ASP A 212 15.58 -7.08 -11.14
CA ASP A 212 15.74 -6.07 -12.19
C ASP A 212 15.77 -4.66 -11.59
N TYR A 213 14.96 -4.35 -10.57
CA TYR A 213 15.02 -3.06 -9.86
C TYR A 213 16.37 -2.83 -9.19
N CYS A 214 16.89 -3.83 -8.47
CA CYS A 214 18.20 -3.75 -7.84
C CYS A 214 19.34 -3.60 -8.86
N LEU A 215 19.28 -4.26 -10.02
CA LEU A 215 20.25 -4.04 -11.09
C LEU A 215 20.09 -2.66 -11.70
N TRP A 216 18.86 -2.23 -11.95
CA TRP A 216 18.52 -0.96 -12.60
C TRP A 216 18.99 0.24 -11.79
N ILE A 217 18.70 0.27 -10.49
CA ILE A 217 19.02 1.41 -9.60
C ILE A 217 20.53 1.68 -9.52
N GLN A 218 21.37 0.66 -9.74
CA GLN A 218 22.82 0.78 -9.76
C GLN A 218 23.35 1.57 -10.97
N TYR A 219 22.62 1.56 -12.09
CA TYR A 219 23.09 2.14 -13.36
C TYR A 219 22.23 3.30 -13.88
N VAL A 220 21.03 3.52 -13.31
CA VAL A 220 20.18 4.64 -13.71
C VAL A 220 20.88 5.98 -13.49
N ASP A 221 20.65 6.94 -14.38
CA ASP A 221 21.19 8.30 -14.27
C ASP A 221 20.69 9.01 -13.00
N ASP A 222 21.59 9.73 -12.32
CA ASP A 222 21.26 10.54 -11.14
C ASP A 222 20.14 11.55 -11.39
N ALA A 223 19.97 12.04 -12.61
CA ALA A 223 18.91 12.97 -13.00
C ALA A 223 17.51 12.36 -12.81
N VAL A 224 17.35 11.05 -13.06
CA VAL A 224 16.07 10.36 -12.84
C VAL A 224 15.74 10.32 -11.36
N LEU A 225 16.72 9.99 -10.51
CA LEU A 225 16.54 9.95 -9.06
C LEU A 225 16.29 11.34 -8.46
N LYS A 226 17.00 12.37 -8.93
CA LYS A 226 16.75 13.76 -8.51
C LYS A 226 15.34 14.21 -8.90
N LYS A 227 14.85 13.81 -10.08
CA LYS A 227 13.48 14.09 -10.50
C LYS A 227 12.47 13.39 -9.60
N LEU A 228 12.65 12.10 -9.31
CA LEU A 228 11.81 11.35 -8.37
C LEU A 228 11.80 12.00 -6.99
N GLN A 229 12.96 12.36 -6.45
CA GLN A 229 13.09 13.02 -5.14
C GLN A 229 12.30 14.33 -5.08
N LYS A 230 12.32 15.12 -6.16
CA LYS A 230 11.52 16.34 -6.25
C LYS A 230 10.03 16.03 -6.31
N GLU A 231 9.61 15.14 -7.23
CA GLU A 231 8.20 14.76 -7.38
C GLU A 231 7.63 14.23 -6.05
N VAL A 232 8.39 13.44 -5.30
CA VAL A 232 7.98 12.85 -4.01
C VAL A 232 7.97 13.87 -2.87
N ALA A 233 8.87 14.86 -2.88
CA ALA A 233 8.91 15.89 -1.84
C ALA A 233 7.69 16.82 -1.87
N ASP A 234 7.13 17.06 -3.05
CA ASP A 234 6.00 17.96 -3.27
C ASP A 234 4.62 17.30 -3.01
N VAL A 235 4.58 15.99 -2.70
CA VAL A 235 3.31 15.25 -2.47
C VAL A 235 2.70 15.61 -1.12
N GLU A 236 1.46 16.06 -1.13
CA GLU A 236 0.60 16.25 0.05
C GLU A 236 -0.70 15.49 -0.18
N LEU A 237 -0.90 14.38 0.54
CA LEU A 237 -2.10 13.55 0.41
C LEU A 237 -3.22 14.02 1.32
N GLN A 238 -4.44 13.99 0.78
CA GLN A 238 -5.70 14.19 1.48
C GLN A 238 -6.51 12.90 1.52
N LYS A 239 -7.42 12.79 2.49
CA LYS A 239 -8.31 11.62 2.63
C LYS A 239 -9.20 11.40 1.40
N SER A 240 -9.56 12.47 0.70
CA SER A 240 -10.30 12.38 -0.56
C SER A 240 -9.55 11.65 -1.67
N ASP A 241 -8.22 11.66 -1.66
CA ASP A 241 -7.38 11.11 -2.74
C ASP A 241 -7.41 9.59 -2.79
N VAL A 242 -7.69 8.94 -1.65
CA VAL A 242 -7.83 7.48 -1.60
C VAL A 242 -9.21 7.00 -2.03
N GLY A 243 -10.22 7.88 -2.08
CA GLY A 243 -11.56 7.53 -2.59
C GLY A 243 -12.27 6.47 -1.76
N LEU A 244 -12.12 6.52 -0.43
CA LEU A 244 -12.77 5.63 0.55
C LEU A 244 -13.74 6.40 1.48
N ASP A 245 -14.02 7.67 1.17
CA ASP A 245 -14.94 8.55 1.92
C ASP A 245 -14.65 8.58 3.44
N LEU A 246 -13.36 8.58 3.81
CA LEU A 246 -12.90 8.47 5.20
C LEU A 246 -13.37 9.60 6.10
N GLU A 247 -13.49 10.83 5.57
CA GLU A 247 -13.90 12.00 6.35
C GLU A 247 -15.33 11.85 6.89
N ASP A 248 -16.25 11.39 6.03
CA ASP A 248 -17.64 11.13 6.41
C ASP A 248 -17.69 9.95 7.39
N LEU A 249 -16.96 8.86 7.09
CA LEU A 249 -16.91 7.67 7.93
C LEU A 249 -16.41 7.97 9.35
N GLU A 250 -15.33 8.73 9.48
CA GLU A 250 -14.76 9.10 10.78
C GLU A 250 -15.68 10.02 11.59
N LEU A 251 -16.32 10.99 10.93
CA LEU A 251 -17.28 11.88 11.58
C LEU A 251 -18.45 11.08 12.15
N GLU A 252 -19.00 10.15 11.36
CA GLU A 252 -20.07 9.27 11.79
C GLU A 252 -19.63 8.37 12.96
N GLY A 253 -18.45 7.78 12.87
CA GLY A 253 -17.87 6.96 13.93
C GLY A 253 -17.70 7.72 15.25
N GLN A 254 -17.24 8.97 15.19
CA GLN A 254 -17.13 9.83 16.37
C GLN A 254 -18.50 10.19 16.97
N MET A 255 -19.48 10.54 16.13
CA MET A 255 -20.85 10.82 16.58
C MET A 255 -21.48 9.59 17.25
N ALA A 256 -21.28 8.41 16.68
CA ALA A 256 -21.71 7.14 17.24
C ALA A 256 -21.06 6.87 18.62
N ALA A 257 -19.75 7.04 18.74
CA ALA A 257 -19.02 6.85 20.00
C ALA A 257 -19.46 7.84 21.09
N LEU A 258 -19.83 9.07 20.74
CA LEU A 258 -20.36 10.06 21.69
C LEU A 258 -21.74 9.67 22.22
N LYS A 259 -22.64 9.14 21.37
CA LYS A 259 -23.98 8.66 21.79
C LYS A 259 -23.92 7.51 22.79
N VAL A 260 -22.86 6.69 22.74
CA VAL A 260 -22.61 5.61 23.72
C VAL A 260 -22.13 6.17 25.07
N LYS A 261 -21.38 7.29 25.05
CA LYS A 261 -20.84 7.94 26.25
C LYS A 261 -21.83 8.89 26.93
N GLU A 262 -22.84 9.38 26.23
CA GLU A 262 -23.96 10.04 26.87
C GLU A 262 -24.66 9.03 27.78
N PRO A 263 -24.87 9.34 29.07
CA PRO A 263 -25.67 8.49 29.93
C PRO A 263 -27.08 8.48 29.34
N GLN A 264 -27.40 7.43 28.60
CA GLN A 264 -28.77 7.06 28.35
C GLN A 264 -29.44 7.01 29.73
N GLN A 265 -30.69 7.46 29.83
CA GLN A 265 -31.52 7.10 30.97
C GLN A 265 -31.70 5.57 30.90
N LEU A 266 -30.70 4.84 31.38
CA LEU A 266 -30.70 3.40 31.48
C LEU A 266 -31.76 3.08 32.54
N ASP A 267 -32.82 2.40 32.12
CA ASP A 267 -33.58 1.58 33.06
C ASP A 267 -32.58 0.58 33.68
N SER A 268 -32.78 0.21 34.94
CA SER A 268 -31.76 -0.42 35.80
C SER A 268 -31.19 -1.78 35.32
N ASP A 269 -31.63 -2.28 34.17
CA ASP A 269 -31.41 -3.64 33.70
C ASP A 269 -30.52 -3.72 32.44
N ASP A 270 -30.07 -2.58 31.88
CA ASP A 270 -29.22 -2.55 30.67
C ASP A 270 -27.72 -2.49 30.99
N GLU A 271 -26.97 -3.51 30.57
CA GLU A 271 -25.50 -3.58 30.68
C GLU A 271 -24.82 -2.64 29.66
N PRO A 272 -23.66 -2.04 29.98
CA PRO A 272 -22.92 -1.18 29.05
C PRO A 272 -22.50 -1.96 27.79
N GLU A 273 -22.98 -1.53 26.63
CA GLU A 273 -22.69 -2.13 25.33
C GLU A 273 -21.23 -1.81 24.90
N ASP A 274 -20.49 -2.83 24.46
CA ASP A 274 -19.13 -2.68 23.91
C ASP A 274 -19.17 -1.77 22.67
N LEU A 275 -18.23 -0.82 22.59
CA LEU A 275 -18.12 0.12 21.48
C LEU A 275 -18.01 -0.59 20.12
N ALA A 276 -17.31 -1.73 20.06
CA ALA A 276 -17.19 -2.51 18.84
C ALA A 276 -18.56 -3.04 18.37
N VAL A 277 -19.37 -3.56 19.30
CA VAL A 277 -20.71 -4.09 19.02
C VAL A 277 -21.66 -2.98 18.57
N PHE A 278 -21.57 -1.80 19.22
CA PHE A 278 -22.37 -0.64 18.84
C PHE A 278 -22.01 -0.12 17.44
N LEU A 279 -20.72 0.00 17.13
CA LEU A 279 -20.25 0.47 15.83
C LEU A 279 -20.69 -0.47 14.70
N SER A 280 -20.52 -1.79 14.85
CA SER A 280 -21.03 -2.75 13.87
C SER A 280 -22.53 -2.58 13.63
N ARG A 281 -23.34 -2.37 14.68
CA ARG A 281 -24.78 -2.16 14.52
C ARG A 281 -25.12 -0.87 13.77
N GLU A 282 -24.41 0.22 14.05
CA GLU A 282 -24.70 1.53 13.44
C GLU A 282 -24.23 1.57 11.98
N VAL A 283 -23.08 0.96 11.67
CA VAL A 283 -22.62 0.74 10.30
C VAL A 283 -23.62 -0.14 9.55
N GLU A 284 -24.05 -1.27 10.11
CA GLU A 284 -25.06 -2.13 9.46
C GLU A 284 -26.38 -1.39 9.19
N ARG A 285 -26.84 -0.52 10.09
CA ARG A 285 -28.07 0.27 9.90
C ARG A 285 -27.99 1.19 8.70
N GLN A 286 -26.83 1.81 8.47
CA GLN A 286 -26.62 2.69 7.31
C GLN A 286 -26.47 1.87 6.03
N PHE A 287 -25.56 0.89 6.01
CA PHE A 287 -25.20 0.15 4.79
C PHE A 287 -26.19 -0.95 4.36
N LYS A 288 -27.12 -1.39 5.23
CA LYS A 288 -28.26 -2.24 4.83
C LYS A 288 -29.53 -1.45 4.50
N SER A 289 -29.56 -0.13 4.70
CA SER A 289 -30.76 0.70 4.46
C SER A 289 -30.95 1.18 3.01
N GLU A 290 -29.99 0.93 2.11
CA GLU A 290 -30.17 1.16 0.67
C GLU A 290 -29.93 -0.10 -0.16
N PRO A 291 -30.98 -0.80 -0.63
CA PRO A 291 -30.86 -1.69 -1.77
C PRO A 291 -31.29 -0.92 -3.02
N SER A 292 -30.38 -0.25 -3.74
CA SER A 292 -30.70 0.11 -5.14
C SER A 292 -29.46 0.42 -5.98
N ALA A 293 -29.32 -0.31 -7.10
CA ALA A 293 -28.80 0.00 -8.45
C ALA A 293 -27.89 1.24 -8.76
N LEU A 294 -27.35 1.98 -7.80
CA LEU A 294 -26.63 3.24 -7.96
C LEU A 294 -25.10 3.09 -7.91
N ASP A 295 -24.58 2.04 -7.27
CA ASP A 295 -23.13 1.84 -7.07
C ASP A 295 -22.33 1.63 -8.36
N ALA A 296 -22.92 0.97 -9.36
CA ALA A 296 -22.25 0.82 -10.66
C ALA A 296 -22.22 2.14 -11.46
N ALA A 297 -23.23 3.00 -11.30
CA ALA A 297 -23.43 4.19 -12.13
C ALA A 297 -22.69 5.44 -11.61
N LEU A 298 -22.36 5.48 -10.31
CA LEU A 298 -21.56 6.56 -9.70
C LEU A 298 -20.06 6.37 -9.97
N CYS A 299 -19.57 5.12 -9.92
CA CYS A 299 -18.20 4.79 -10.30
C CYS A 299 -17.94 5.09 -11.80
N GLU A 300 -18.91 4.81 -12.69
CA GLU A 300 -18.76 5.16 -14.12
C GLU A 300 -18.84 6.66 -14.42
N ARG A 301 -19.59 7.45 -13.64
CA ARG A 301 -19.73 8.90 -13.87
C ARG A 301 -18.51 9.71 -13.44
N ARG A 302 -17.78 9.29 -12.39
CA ARG A 302 -16.57 10.00 -11.92
C ARG A 302 -15.38 9.88 -12.88
N TYR A 303 -15.29 8.80 -13.66
CA TYR A 303 -14.19 8.55 -14.62
C TYR A 303 -14.42 9.09 -16.04
N ARG A 304 -15.62 9.61 -16.37
CA ARG A 304 -15.90 10.24 -17.69
C ARG A 304 -15.72 11.76 -17.70
N GLY A 305 -15.35 12.37 -16.57
CA GLY A 305 -15.27 13.81 -16.38
C GLY A 305 -13.91 14.45 -16.62
N THR A 306 -13.10 14.00 -17.59
CA THR A 306 -11.88 14.71 -18.04
C THR A 306 -11.59 14.41 -19.51
N THR A 307 -12.53 14.77 -20.39
CA THR A 307 -12.21 15.06 -21.80
C THR A 307 -13.08 16.22 -22.27
N SER A 308 -12.55 17.44 -22.11
CA SER A 308 -12.82 18.61 -22.94
C SER A 308 -11.62 19.54 -22.82
#